data_AF-A0A1M5BGH0-F1
#
_entry.id   AF-A0A1M5BGH0-F1
#
_cell.length_a   1.000
_cell.length_b   1.000
_cell.length_c   1.000
_cell.angle_alpha   90.00
_cell.angle_beta   90.00
_cell.angle_gamma   90.00
#
_symmetry.space_group_name_H-M   'P 1'
#
loop_
_entity.id
_entity.type
_entity.pdbx_description
1 polymer ?
#
loop_
_entity_poly.entity_id
_entity_poly.type
_entity_poly.pdbx_seq_one_letter_code
_entity_poly.pdbx_strand_id
1 'polypeptide(L)'
;MRQIIAMGGGAFSMEEENPLLDLYILAQSQKEKPRVCFVPTASGDADGYIQKFYRCFAKFECDTSHLSVFKAPVDLEGFMSEQDIFYVGGGNTRNLLILSNSFNVLRISLSINLCATSNHTYLENE
;
A
#
# COMPACT_ATOMS: atom_id res chain seq x y z
N MET A 1 9.07 16.59 -4.88
CA MET A 1 10.14 15.67 -4.42
C MET A 1 9.54 14.27 -4.36
N ARG A 2 10.21 13.23 -4.87
CA ARG A 2 9.73 11.85 -4.73
C ARG A 2 10.26 11.29 -3.40
N GLN A 3 9.38 10.73 -2.59
CA GLN A 3 9.70 10.12 -1.30
C GLN A 3 9.25 8.67 -1.28
N ILE A 4 9.95 7.84 -0.51
CA ILE A 4 9.54 6.46 -0.23
C ILE A 4 9.57 6.29 1.27
N ILE A 5 8.44 5.91 1.85
CA ILE A 5 8.29 5.70 3.30
C ILE A 5 8.28 4.20 3.57
N ALA A 6 9.25 3.77 4.36
CA ALA A 6 9.36 2.40 4.85
C ALA A 6 8.52 2.21 6.11
N MET A 7 7.69 1.18 6.14
CA MET A 7 6.89 0.85 7.33
C MET A 7 7.02 -0.64 7.63
N GLY A 8 7.34 -0.98 8.88
CA GLY A 8 7.43 -2.36 9.36
C GLY A 8 6.06 -2.96 9.77
N GLY A 9 4.98 -2.20 9.63
CA GLY A 9 3.64 -2.50 10.14
C GLY A 9 2.95 -1.21 10.61
N GLY A 10 1.73 -1.32 11.15
CA GLY A 10 0.97 -0.18 11.68
C GLY A 10 -0.03 0.44 10.70
N ALA A 11 -0.36 1.72 10.93
CA ALA A 11 -1.32 2.50 10.14
C ALA A 11 -2.71 1.84 10.07
N PHE A 12 -3.53 2.18 9.08
CA PHE A 12 -4.86 1.60 8.92
C PHE A 12 -4.90 0.07 8.94
N SER A 13 -3.79 -0.60 8.60
CA SER A 13 -3.71 -2.06 8.52
C SER A 13 -3.75 -2.76 9.89
N MET A 14 -3.15 -2.16 10.92
CA MET A 14 -3.03 -2.75 12.26
C MET A 14 -3.64 -1.87 13.36
N GLU A 15 -3.75 -0.56 13.14
CA GLU A 15 -4.16 0.42 14.14
C GLU A 15 -5.31 1.30 13.62
N GLU A 16 -6.49 0.72 13.39
CA GLU A 16 -7.65 1.43 12.80
C GLU A 16 -8.14 2.66 13.60
N GLU A 17 -7.78 2.71 14.89
CA GLU A 17 -8.12 3.79 15.81
C GLU A 17 -6.99 4.82 15.98
N ASN A 18 -5.79 4.55 15.43
CA ASN A 18 -4.64 5.44 15.51
C ASN A 18 -4.27 5.98 14.11
N PRO A 19 -4.77 7.17 13.71
CA PRO A 19 -4.59 7.68 12.36
C PRO A 19 -3.22 8.35 12.13
N LEU A 20 -2.32 8.39 13.12
CA LEU A 20 -1.12 9.22 13.05
C LEU A 20 -0.21 8.89 11.87
N LEU A 21 -0.04 7.60 11.57
CA LEU A 21 0.80 7.17 10.45
C LEU A 21 0.13 7.43 9.10
N ASP A 22 -1.19 7.23 9.00
CA ASP A 22 -1.96 7.55 7.78
C ASP A 22 -1.94 9.07 7.50
N LEU A 23 -2.12 9.89 8.53
CA LEU A 23 -2.04 11.36 8.44
C LEU A 23 -0.64 11.82 8.03
N TYR A 24 0.42 11.21 8.58
CA TYR A 24 1.78 11.49 8.18
C TYR A 24 2.02 11.22 6.68
N ILE A 25 1.48 10.11 6.16
CA ILE A 25 1.58 9.75 4.75
C ILE A 25 0.83 10.76 3.87
N LEU A 26 -0.42 11.10 4.24
CA LEU A 26 -1.23 12.08 3.52
C LEU A 26 -0.55 13.46 3.46
N ALA A 27 0.07 13.88 4.56
CA ALA A 27 0.79 15.15 4.66
C ALA A 27 2.04 15.24 3.77
N GLN A 28 2.50 14.13 3.17
CA GLN A 28 3.58 14.17 2.18
C GLN A 28 3.13 14.72 0.83
N SER A 29 1.83 14.71 0.56
CA SER A 29 1.27 15.40 -0.59
C SER A 29 1.12 16.89 -0.30
N GLN A 30 1.38 17.72 -1.31
CA GLN A 30 1.16 19.16 -1.24
C GLN A 30 -0.27 19.56 -1.64
N LYS A 31 -1.13 18.59 -1.97
CA LYS A 31 -2.52 18.82 -2.35
C LYS A 31 -3.43 18.74 -1.13
N GLU A 32 -4.43 19.61 -1.08
CA GLU A 32 -5.48 19.59 -0.04
C GLU A 32 -6.28 18.28 -0.05
N LYS A 33 -6.55 17.73 -1.24
CA LYS A 33 -7.23 16.45 -1.44
C LYS A 33 -6.37 15.51 -2.28
N PRO A 34 -5.43 14.74 -1.68
CA PRO A 34 -4.56 13.84 -2.43
C PRO A 34 -5.31 12.62 -2.96
N ARG A 35 -4.87 12.11 -4.12
CA ARG A 35 -5.30 10.81 -4.66
C ARG A 35 -4.41 9.70 -4.13
N VAL A 36 -5.01 8.79 -3.36
CA VAL A 36 -4.33 7.67 -2.71
C VAL A 36 -4.76 6.37 -3.36
N CYS A 37 -3.81 5.67 -3.96
CA CYS A 37 -4.02 4.36 -4.55
C CYS A 37 -3.46 3.26 -3.64
N PHE A 38 -4.33 2.39 -3.15
CA PHE A 38 -3.92 1.20 -2.42
C PHE A 38 -3.53 0.06 -3.36
N VAL A 39 -2.38 -0.56 -3.10
CA VAL A 39 -1.86 -1.71 -3.84
C VAL A 39 -1.87 -2.93 -2.90
N PRO A 40 -3.00 -3.66 -2.80
CA PRO A 40 -3.19 -4.76 -1.86
C PRO A 40 -2.43 -6.04 -2.21
N THR A 41 -1.66 -6.06 -3.29
CA THR A 41 -1.33 -7.32 -3.96
C THR A 41 -0.43 -8.26 -3.18
N ALA A 42 0.36 -7.77 -2.22
CA ALA A 42 1.09 -8.64 -1.30
C ALA A 42 0.14 -9.59 -0.53
N SER A 43 -1.10 -9.17 -0.28
CA SER A 43 -2.16 -9.98 0.33
C SER A 43 -2.96 -10.83 -0.66
N GLY A 44 -2.64 -10.79 -1.96
CA GLY A 44 -3.42 -11.44 -3.01
C GLY A 44 -4.76 -10.74 -3.30
N ASP A 45 -4.79 -9.40 -3.19
CA ASP A 45 -6.00 -8.59 -3.38
C ASP A 45 -7.15 -9.00 -2.45
N ALA A 46 -6.83 -9.27 -1.17
CA ALA A 46 -7.83 -9.70 -0.19
C ALA A 46 -8.93 -8.64 0.01
N ASP A 47 -10.18 -8.99 -0.29
CA ASP A 47 -11.33 -8.08 -0.22
C ASP A 47 -11.46 -7.39 1.14
N GLY A 48 -11.26 -8.12 2.24
CA GLY A 48 -11.31 -7.56 3.59
C GLY A 48 -10.25 -6.46 3.82
N TYR A 49 -9.07 -6.59 3.21
CA TYR A 49 -8.02 -5.59 3.33
C TYR A 49 -8.33 -4.34 2.50
N ILE A 50 -8.88 -4.52 1.30
CA ILE A 50 -9.36 -3.44 0.44
C ILE A 50 -10.50 -2.68 1.13
N GLN A 51 -11.50 -3.39 1.68
CA GLN A 51 -12.60 -2.78 2.43
C GLN A 51 -12.11 -2.03 3.66
N LYS A 52 -11.12 -2.58 4.36
CA LYS A 52 -10.50 -1.92 5.52
C LYS A 52 -9.78 -0.63 5.14
N PHE A 53 -9.06 -0.61 4.01
CA PHE A 53 -8.48 0.63 3.45
C PHE A 53 -9.55 1.69 3.21
N TYR A 54 -10.61 1.37 2.46
CA TYR A 54 -11.69 2.31 2.17
C TYR A 54 -12.38 2.81 3.45
N ARG A 55 -12.66 1.92 4.40
CA ARG A 55 -13.29 2.29 5.68
C ARG A 55 -12.45 3.28 6.48
N CYS A 56 -11.14 3.07 6.56
CA CYS A 56 -10.25 3.94 7.32
C CYS A 56 -10.04 5.29 6.60
N PHE A 57 -9.80 5.26 5.29
CA PHE A 57 -9.52 6.47 4.51
C PHE A 57 -10.75 7.33 4.23
N ALA A 58 -11.96 6.79 4.35
CA ALA A 58 -13.21 7.58 4.29
C ALA A 58 -13.29 8.67 5.38
N LYS A 59 -12.45 8.58 6.43
CA LYS A 59 -12.36 9.58 7.51
C LYS A 59 -11.49 10.79 7.13
N PHE A 60 -10.75 10.73 6.02
CA PHE A 60 -9.80 11.75 5.60
C PHE A 60 -10.26 12.45 4.31
N GLU A 61 -9.84 13.69 4.12
CA GLU A 61 -10.07 14.45 2.88
C GLU A 61 -9.12 13.98 1.78
N CYS A 62 -9.44 12.86 1.14
CA CYS A 62 -8.65 12.30 0.03
C CYS A 62 -9.56 11.57 -0.97
N ASP A 63 -9.05 11.37 -2.18
CA ASP A 63 -9.68 10.50 -3.17
C ASP A 63 -9.00 9.13 -3.12
N THR A 64 -9.77 8.07 -2.88
CA THR A 64 -9.24 6.71 -2.72
C THR A 64 -9.48 5.86 -3.96
N SER A 65 -8.45 5.14 -4.39
CA SER A 65 -8.53 4.09 -5.40
C SER A 65 -7.77 2.85 -4.93
N HIS A 66 -7.95 1.72 -5.60
CA HIS A 66 -7.05 0.57 -5.41
C HIS A 66 -6.67 -0.01 -6.77
N LEU A 67 -5.47 -0.57 -6.85
CA LEU A 67 -4.98 -1.27 -8.01
C LEU A 67 -4.96 -2.77 -7.71
N SER A 68 -5.96 -3.49 -8.21
CA SER A 68 -5.95 -4.94 -8.25
C SER A 68 -5.19 -5.41 -9.48
N VAL A 69 -4.32 -6.40 -9.31
CA VAL A 69 -3.55 -6.97 -10.43
C VAL A 69 -4.38 -7.96 -11.23
N PHE A 70 -5.41 -8.53 -10.61
CA PHE A 70 -6.39 -9.38 -11.30
C PHE A 70 -7.38 -8.56 -12.13
N LYS A 71 -7.51 -7.26 -11.84
CA LYS A 71 -8.45 -6.35 -12.50
C LYS A 71 -7.76 -5.01 -12.82
N ALA A 72 -6.59 -5.09 -13.45
CA ALA A 72 -5.83 -3.90 -13.80
C ALA A 72 -6.62 -3.01 -14.79
N PRO A 73 -6.55 -1.67 -14.66
CA PRO A 73 -7.15 -0.76 -15.63
C PRO A 73 -6.51 -0.94 -17.01
N VAL A 74 -7.31 -0.67 -18.06
CA VAL A 74 -6.86 -0.78 -19.46
C VAL A 74 -5.72 0.20 -19.76
N ASP A 75 -5.78 1.40 -19.20
CA ASP A 75 -4.70 2.40 -19.23
C ASP A 75 -4.04 2.52 -17.86
N LEU A 76 -3.08 1.63 -17.60
CA LEU A 76 -2.36 1.60 -16.34
C LEU A 76 -1.43 2.80 -16.15
N GLU A 77 -0.75 3.25 -17.21
CA GLU A 77 0.19 4.39 -17.12
C GLU A 77 -0.56 5.68 -16.82
N GLY A 78 -1.67 5.93 -17.53
CA GLY A 78 -2.55 7.07 -17.25
C GLY A 78 -3.06 7.02 -15.81
N PHE A 79 -3.64 5.90 -15.39
CA PHE A 79 -4.12 5.71 -14.03
C PHE A 79 -3.03 5.98 -12.98
N MET A 80 -1.82 5.47 -13.18
CA MET A 80 -0.72 5.65 -12.24
C MET A 80 -0.22 7.10 -12.20
N SER A 81 -0.24 7.80 -13.33
CA SER A 81 0.18 9.21 -13.42
C SER A 81 -0.74 10.16 -12.64
N GLU A 82 -1.99 9.76 -12.40
CA GLU A 82 -2.98 10.56 -11.68
C GLU A 82 -2.87 10.47 -10.16
N GLN A 83 -2.18 9.45 -9.63
CA GLN A 83 -2.08 9.20 -8.19
C GLN A 83 -1.00 10.06 -7.56
N ASP A 84 -1.27 10.57 -6.36
CA ASP A 84 -0.31 11.32 -5.57
C ASP A 84 0.48 10.41 -4.63
N ILE A 85 -0.19 9.38 -4.11
CA ILE A 85 0.36 8.45 -3.13
C ILE A 85 0.01 7.03 -3.56
N PHE A 86 1.01 6.16 -3.60
CA PHE A 86 0.82 4.72 -3.69
C PHE A 86 1.05 4.09 -2.32
N TYR A 87 -0.02 3.56 -1.73
CA TYR A 87 0.03 2.85 -0.48
C TYR A 87 0.16 1.35 -0.76
N VAL A 88 1.32 0.75 -0.49
CA VAL A 88 1.54 -0.67 -0.75
C VAL A 88 1.19 -1.49 0.49
N GLY A 89 0.22 -2.38 0.37
CA GLY A 89 -0.17 -3.27 1.47
C GLY A 89 0.92 -4.29 1.79
N GLY A 90 1.06 -4.63 3.08
CA GLY A 90 1.85 -5.76 3.54
C GLY A 90 1.25 -7.12 3.16
N GLY A 91 2.04 -8.18 3.27
CA GLY A 91 1.63 -9.55 2.95
C GLY A 91 2.82 -10.41 2.56
N ASN A 92 2.66 -11.24 1.54
CA ASN A 92 3.73 -12.08 1.04
C ASN A 92 4.69 -11.28 0.13
N THR A 93 5.91 -11.02 0.61
CA THR A 93 6.97 -10.31 -0.14
C THR A 93 7.31 -10.97 -1.48
N ARG A 94 7.14 -12.30 -1.61
CA ARG A 94 7.32 -13.00 -2.89
C ARG A 94 6.27 -12.58 -3.92
N ASN A 95 5.01 -12.42 -3.52
CA ASN A 95 3.94 -11.95 -4.42
C ASN A 95 4.24 -10.53 -4.92
N LEU A 96 4.81 -9.70 -4.05
CA LEU A 96 5.21 -8.34 -4.39
C LEU A 96 6.36 -8.33 -5.43
N LEU A 97 7.35 -9.22 -5.30
CA LEU A 97 8.50 -9.34 -6.21
C LEU A 97 8.10 -9.81 -7.61
N ILE A 98 7.13 -10.72 -7.70
CA ILE A 98 6.61 -11.22 -8.99
C ILE A 98 6.02 -10.04 -9.79
N LEU A 99 5.32 -9.12 -9.13
CA LEU A 99 4.70 -7.96 -9.77
C LEU A 99 5.70 -6.90 -10.21
N SER A 100 6.81 -6.74 -9.51
CA SER A 100 7.87 -5.80 -9.91
C SER A 100 8.49 -6.16 -11.25
N ASN A 101 8.51 -7.46 -11.57
CA ASN A 101 8.98 -7.93 -12.86
C ASN A 101 7.93 -7.74 -13.96
N SER A 102 6.63 -7.76 -13.62
CA SER A 102 5.54 -7.50 -14.57
C SER A 102 5.27 -6.01 -14.80
N PHE A 103 5.56 -5.16 -13.81
CA PHE A 103 5.34 -3.72 -13.85
C PHE A 103 6.66 -3.00 -13.52
N ASN A 104 7.38 -2.57 -14.57
CA ASN A 104 8.70 -1.94 -14.48
C ASN A 104 8.74 -0.68 -13.55
N VAL A 105 7.58 -0.09 -13.28
CA VAL A 105 7.36 1.10 -12.44
C VAL A 105 7.17 0.82 -10.94
N LEU A 106 6.73 -0.38 -10.53
CA LEU A 106 6.63 -0.77 -9.11
C LEU A 106 7.99 -1.05 -8.46
N ARG A 107 9.03 -1.17 -9.29
CA ARG A 107 10.39 -1.54 -8.90
C ARG A 107 11.06 -0.55 -7.94
N ILE A 108 10.58 0.70 -7.87
CA ILE A 108 11.12 1.75 -6.98
C ILE A 108 10.56 1.63 -5.55
N SER A 109 9.28 1.28 -5.37
CA SER A 109 8.68 1.19 -4.03
C SER A 109 9.03 -0.13 -3.31
N LEU A 110 9.39 -1.16 -4.07
CA LEU A 110 9.58 -2.51 -3.56
C LEU A 110 10.88 -2.77 -2.81
N SER A 111 11.94 -2.00 -3.07
CA SER A 111 13.22 -2.17 -2.39
C SER A 111 13.10 -2.00 -0.87
N ILE A 112 12.03 -1.36 -0.41
CA ILE A 112 11.81 -1.02 0.99
C ILE A 112 11.10 -2.14 1.77
N ASN A 113 10.19 -2.90 1.13
CA ASN A 113 9.54 -4.05 1.77
C ASN A 113 10.47 -5.27 1.94
N LEU A 114 11.68 -5.24 1.38
CA LEU A 114 12.66 -6.33 1.51
C LEU A 114 13.43 -6.33 2.84
N CYS A 115 13.27 -5.32 3.71
CA CYS A 115 14.08 -5.21 4.94
C CYS A 115 13.38 -5.67 6.23
N ALA A 116 12.12 -6.14 6.19
CA ALA A 116 11.35 -6.44 7.40
C ALA A 116 11.09 -7.94 7.68
N THR A 117 11.68 -8.87 6.93
CA THR A 117 11.61 -10.31 7.27
C THR A 117 12.94 -10.81 7.81
N SER A 118 13.27 -10.42 9.05
CA SER A 118 14.20 -11.18 9.89
C SER A 118 13.40 -11.82 11.04
N ASN A 119 13.15 -13.12 10.89
CA ASN A 119 12.84 -14.10 11.93
C ASN A 119 12.01 -13.66 13.15
N HIS A 120 10.71 -13.95 13.11
CA HIS A 120 10.04 -14.49 14.30
C HIS A 120 9.28 -15.77 13.90
N THR A 121 9.97 -16.88 14.09
CA THR A 121 9.39 -18.22 14.16
C THR A 121 8.44 -18.22 15.36
N TYR A 122 7.14 -18.35 15.11
CA TYR A 122 6.19 -18.77 16.13
C TYR A 122 6.50 -20.23 16.45
N LEU A 123 7.24 -20.46 17.54
CA LEU A 123 7.18 -21.72 18.27
C LEU A 123 5.89 -21.66 19.08
N GLU A 124 4.82 -22.23 18.54
CA GLU A 124 3.68 -22.64 19.35
C GLU A 124 3.99 -24.03 19.92
N ASN A 125 3.86 -24.09 21.24
CA ASN A 125 3.94 -25.30 22.04
C ASN A 125 2.78 -26.24 21.69
N GLU A 126 3.08 -27.47 21.32
CA GLU A 126 2.46 -28.70 21.84
C GLU A 126 3.53 -29.79 22.00
#